data_AF-Q0U730-F1
#
_entry.id   AF-Q0U730-F1
#
_cell.length_a   1.000
_cell.length_b   1.000
_cell.length_c   1.000
_cell.angle_alpha   90.00
_cell.angle_beta   90.00
_cell.angle_gamma   90.00
#
_symmetry.space_group_name_H-M   'P 1'
#
loop_
_entity.id
_entity.type
_entity.pdbx_description
1 polymer ?
#
loop_
_entity_poly.entity_id
_entity_poly.type
_entity_poly.pdbx_seq_one_letter_code
_entity_poly.pdbx_strand_id
1 'polypeptide(L)'
;MSPPSATTAVPPPASNGSKPHAKTITTTPPTVYPKADGSNIPAWVKPDLTRLLRVERNPGSFASRSISLVSLPANSIFARITTPTPAVVAYSSVQASRDLHIELNCDLVYINHSCRPSLVFDMARWEVRVAPDRDLKEGDELTFWYPSTEWKMAQPFECGCGEKGCKGTISGAGDMSEDVLGEYWLNGHVEEMLEERRKNGA
;
A
#
# COMPACT_ATOMS: atom_id res chain seq x y z
N MET A 1 0.87 -2.25 -60.19
CA MET A 1 1.98 -1.43 -60.71
C MET A 1 2.75 -0.88 -59.53
N SER A 2 4.00 -1.31 -59.34
CA SER A 2 4.94 -0.78 -58.32
C SER A 2 5.72 0.44 -58.87
N PRO A 3 6.71 1.02 -58.15
CA PRO A 3 6.60 2.13 -57.20
C PRO A 3 7.43 3.36 -57.66
N PRO A 4 7.59 4.40 -56.81
CA PRO A 4 8.91 4.66 -56.18
C PRO A 4 8.76 5.31 -54.78
N SER A 5 9.76 5.63 -53.97
CA SER A 5 11.12 5.15 -53.69
C SER A 5 11.48 5.76 -52.31
N ALA A 6 12.32 5.07 -51.56
CA ALA A 6 12.81 5.49 -50.25
C ALA A 6 13.87 6.60 -50.38
N THR A 7 13.93 7.48 -49.37
CA THR A 7 15.17 8.18 -49.01
C THR A 7 15.42 8.04 -47.52
N THR A 8 16.56 7.43 -47.24
CA THR A 8 17.21 7.16 -45.97
C THR A 8 17.75 8.46 -45.36
N ALA A 9 17.47 8.70 -44.07
CA ALA A 9 18.17 9.68 -43.27
C ALA A 9 18.97 8.95 -42.18
N VAL A 10 20.29 9.05 -42.29
CA VAL A 10 21.30 8.51 -41.36
C VAL A 10 21.39 9.42 -40.13
N PRO A 11 21.37 8.89 -38.89
CA PRO A 11 21.69 9.67 -37.70
C PRO A 11 23.21 9.86 -37.50
N PRO A 12 23.65 11.02 -36.95
CA PRO A 12 25.06 11.33 -36.74
C PRO A 12 25.72 10.51 -35.59
N PRO A 13 27.06 10.41 -35.58
CA PRO A 13 27.81 9.47 -34.75
C PRO A 13 27.94 9.87 -33.27
N ALA A 14 28.14 8.82 -32.46
CA ALA A 14 28.32 8.84 -31.02
C ALA A 14 29.54 9.67 -30.56
N SER A 15 29.33 10.52 -29.55
CA SER A 15 30.42 11.06 -28.73
C SER A 15 30.60 10.21 -27.48
N ASN A 16 31.80 9.64 -27.36
CA ASN A 16 32.33 9.00 -26.17
C ASN A 16 32.43 9.98 -25.00
N GLY A 17 32.17 9.47 -23.78
CA GLY A 17 32.82 9.97 -22.58
C GLY A 17 31.87 10.33 -21.44
N SER A 18 31.66 9.39 -20.53
CA SER A 18 31.97 9.53 -19.09
C SER A 18 31.20 8.46 -18.33
N LYS A 19 31.92 7.47 -17.78
CA LYS A 19 31.37 6.47 -16.87
C LYS A 19 30.78 7.20 -15.64
N PRO A 20 29.49 7.05 -15.29
CA PRO A 20 29.05 7.44 -13.98
C PRO A 20 29.56 6.41 -12.98
N HIS A 21 30.41 6.88 -12.06
CA HIS A 21 30.80 6.16 -10.86
C HIS A 21 29.57 5.54 -10.20
N ALA A 22 29.63 4.22 -9.98
CA ALA A 22 28.73 3.53 -9.07
C ALA A 22 28.79 4.25 -7.71
N LYS A 23 27.75 5.02 -7.39
CA LYS A 23 27.55 5.51 -6.02
C LYS A 23 27.04 4.33 -5.24
N THR A 24 27.92 3.71 -4.47
CA THR A 24 27.57 2.82 -3.37
C THR A 24 26.57 3.57 -2.48
N ILE A 25 25.30 3.18 -2.56
CA ILE A 25 24.27 3.65 -1.63
C ILE A 25 24.54 2.90 -0.33
N THR A 26 25.29 3.54 0.56
CA THR A 26 25.42 3.07 1.95
C THR A 26 24.06 3.24 2.62
N THR A 27 23.29 2.16 2.64
CA THR A 27 22.07 2.00 3.43
C THR A 27 22.41 2.12 4.91
N THR A 28 22.11 3.27 5.49
CA THR A 28 21.91 3.38 6.94
C THR A 28 20.52 3.95 7.14
N PRO A 29 19.54 3.21 7.70
CA PRO A 29 18.29 3.83 8.08
C PRO A 29 18.58 4.82 9.23
N PRO A 30 18.11 6.08 9.18
CA PRO A 30 18.12 6.93 10.35
C PRO A 30 17.02 6.42 11.26
N THR A 31 17.31 5.40 12.05
CA THR A 31 16.40 4.97 13.10
C THR A 31 16.53 5.92 14.29
N VAL A 32 16.10 7.16 14.08
CA VAL A 32 15.88 8.10 15.17
C VAL A 32 14.56 7.70 15.82
N TYR A 33 14.62 6.68 16.67
CA TYR A 33 13.53 6.44 17.59
C TYR A 33 13.46 7.65 18.54
N PRO A 34 12.30 8.32 18.67
CA PRO A 34 12.15 9.36 19.69
C PRO A 34 12.52 8.79 21.06
N LYS A 35 13.18 9.58 21.90
CA LYS A 35 13.55 9.16 23.25
C LYS A 35 12.29 8.73 23.99
N ALA A 36 12.19 7.45 24.32
CA ALA A 36 11.12 6.93 25.15
C ALA A 36 11.13 7.66 26.50
N ASP A 37 10.02 8.28 26.89
CA ASP A 37 9.80 8.59 28.29
C ASP A 37 9.82 7.25 29.04
N GLY A 38 10.64 7.15 30.08
CA GLY A 38 10.93 5.88 30.77
C GLY A 38 9.75 5.29 31.55
N SER A 39 8.54 5.82 31.42
CA SER A 39 7.35 5.38 32.14
C SER A 39 6.19 4.91 31.24
N ASN A 40 6.23 5.18 29.93
CA ASN A 40 5.20 4.76 28.99
C ASN A 40 5.74 3.81 27.92
N ILE A 41 5.18 2.59 27.88
CA ILE A 41 5.35 1.69 26.73
C ILE A 41 4.67 2.35 25.52
N PRO A 42 5.36 2.50 24.38
CA PRO A 42 4.73 3.08 23.19
C PRO A 42 3.50 2.29 22.75
N ALA A 43 2.45 3.00 22.33
CA ALA A 43 1.15 2.40 22.02
C ALA A 43 1.20 1.34 20.90
N TRP A 44 2.19 1.41 20.00
CA TRP A 44 2.37 0.44 18.91
C TRP A 44 3.02 -0.89 19.36
N VAL A 45 3.54 -1.00 20.59
CA VAL A 45 4.16 -2.25 21.10
C VAL A 45 3.09 -3.28 21.48
N LYS A 46 2.06 -2.86 22.22
CA LYS A 46 0.83 -3.61 22.41
C LYS A 46 -0.27 -2.70 21.88
N PRO A 47 -0.75 -2.90 20.64
CA PRO A 47 -1.57 -1.91 19.93
C PRO A 47 -2.77 -1.50 20.79
N ASP A 48 -2.61 -0.39 21.48
CA ASP A 48 -3.71 0.32 22.12
C ASP A 48 -4.25 1.26 21.05
N LEU A 49 -5.17 0.74 20.25
CA LEU A 49 -5.72 1.48 19.11
C LEU A 49 -6.34 2.80 19.55
N THR A 50 -6.85 2.90 20.78
CA THR A 50 -7.43 4.14 21.32
C THR A 50 -6.42 5.28 21.48
N ARG A 51 -5.13 4.93 21.56
CA ARG A 51 -4.01 5.88 21.57
C ARG A 51 -3.35 6.09 20.20
N LEU A 52 -3.73 5.30 19.20
CA LEU A 52 -3.13 5.33 17.86
C LEU A 52 -4.06 5.96 16.82
N LEU A 53 -5.36 5.73 16.93
CA LEU A 53 -6.35 6.22 15.99
C LEU A 53 -7.67 6.62 16.66
N ARG A 54 -8.38 7.51 15.98
CA ARG A 54 -9.79 7.82 16.27
C ARG A 54 -10.62 7.51 15.03
N VAL A 55 -11.74 6.83 15.22
CA VAL A 55 -12.75 6.64 14.18
C VAL A 55 -13.70 7.83 14.19
N GLU A 56 -13.74 8.57 13.09
CA GLU A 56 -14.75 9.60 12.84
C GLU A 56 -15.94 8.95 12.14
N ARG A 57 -17.06 8.83 12.84
CA ARG A 57 -18.30 8.25 12.32
C ARG A 57 -19.14 9.33 11.64
N ASN A 58 -19.03 9.43 10.33
CA ASN A 58 -19.81 10.39 9.55
C ASN A 58 -21.10 9.72 9.01
N PRO A 59 -22.19 10.50 8.87
CA PRO A 59 -23.41 10.00 8.24
C PRO A 59 -23.17 9.69 6.76
N GLY A 60 -23.82 8.64 6.26
CA GLY A 60 -23.68 8.16 4.88
C GLY A 60 -22.92 6.83 4.79
N SER A 61 -23.12 6.13 3.67
CA SER A 61 -22.43 4.87 3.39
C SER A 61 -20.94 5.14 3.19
N PHE A 62 -20.08 4.38 3.88
CA PHE A 62 -18.61 4.46 3.75
C PHE A 62 -18.01 5.83 4.11
N ALA A 63 -18.74 6.68 4.84
CA ALA A 63 -18.26 8.00 5.22
C ALA A 63 -17.41 8.00 6.50
N SER A 64 -17.43 6.89 7.25
CA SER A 64 -16.56 6.74 8.44
C SER A 64 -15.11 6.64 8.01
N ARG A 65 -14.21 7.25 8.78
CA ARG A 65 -12.77 7.25 8.49
C ARG A 65 -11.94 7.17 9.75
N SER A 66 -10.71 6.68 9.62
CA SER A 66 -9.76 6.59 10.73
C SER A 66 -8.73 7.72 10.64
N ILE A 67 -8.50 8.41 11.74
CA ILE A 67 -7.55 9.52 11.84
C ILE A 67 -6.42 9.12 12.78
N SER A 68 -5.18 9.39 12.38
CA SER A 68 -4.00 9.15 13.21
C SER A 68 -4.01 10.06 14.44
N LEU A 69 -3.72 9.50 15.61
CA LEU A 69 -3.46 10.24 16.86
C LEU A 69 -1.96 10.36 17.16
N VAL A 70 -1.10 9.88 16.26
CA VAL A 70 0.35 9.86 16.44
C VAL A 70 1.07 10.31 15.19
N SER A 71 2.31 10.78 15.36
CA SER A 71 3.25 10.97 14.26
C SER A 71 4.32 9.88 14.31
N LEU A 72 4.59 9.24 13.16
CA LEU A 72 5.53 8.13 13.05
C LEU A 72 6.35 8.27 11.75
N PRO A 73 7.67 8.01 11.78
CA PRO A 73 8.47 7.96 10.57
C PRO A 73 8.00 6.87 9.59
N ALA A 74 8.28 7.06 8.31
CA ALA A 74 8.11 6.05 7.27
C ALA A 74 8.64 4.67 7.70
N ASN A 75 7.96 3.60 7.30
CA ASN A 75 8.25 2.20 7.66
C ASN A 75 8.08 1.82 9.15
N SER A 76 7.71 2.75 10.04
CA SER A 76 7.44 2.40 11.44
C SER A 76 6.24 1.47 11.56
N ILE A 77 6.22 0.63 12.60
CA ILE A 77 5.02 -0.14 12.93
C ILE A 77 4.00 0.84 13.50
N PHE A 78 2.82 0.92 12.86
CA PHE A 78 1.68 1.66 13.37
C PHE A 78 0.91 0.82 14.38
N ALA A 79 0.51 -0.40 14.00
CA ALA A 79 -0.20 -1.34 14.85
C ALA A 79 0.15 -2.79 14.50
N ARG A 80 -0.13 -3.73 15.42
CA ARG A 80 -0.09 -5.17 15.14
C ARG A 80 -1.51 -5.71 14.99
N ILE A 81 -1.69 -6.71 14.14
CA ILE A 81 -2.96 -7.39 13.93
C ILE A 81 -3.03 -8.57 14.90
N THR A 82 -3.68 -8.38 16.05
CA THR A 82 -3.59 -9.33 17.19
C THR A 82 -4.86 -10.14 17.46
N THR A 83 -5.98 -9.76 16.85
CA THR A 83 -7.30 -10.40 17.05
C THR A 83 -7.94 -10.96 15.78
N PRO A 84 -7.20 -11.36 14.73
CA PRO A 84 -7.83 -11.79 13.49
C PRO A 84 -8.57 -13.11 13.67
N THR A 85 -9.69 -13.27 12.98
CA THR A 85 -10.39 -14.55 12.82
C THR A 85 -10.62 -14.84 11.35
N PRO A 86 -10.52 -16.11 10.90
CA PRO A 86 -10.88 -16.47 9.53
C PRO A 86 -12.29 -15.99 9.16
N ALA A 87 -12.45 -15.55 7.92
CA ALA A 87 -13.67 -14.96 7.42
C ALA A 87 -13.98 -15.44 6.01
N VAL A 88 -15.25 -15.34 5.62
CA VAL A 88 -15.63 -15.37 4.21
C VAL A 88 -15.31 -14.02 3.58
N VAL A 89 -15.14 -14.00 2.26
CA VAL A 89 -14.92 -12.76 1.51
C VAL A 89 -16.12 -11.82 1.71
N ALA A 90 -15.86 -10.67 2.33
CA ALA A 90 -16.84 -9.65 2.65
C ALA A 90 -16.21 -8.26 2.56
N TYR A 91 -17.03 -7.21 2.52
CA TYR A 91 -16.54 -5.83 2.44
C TYR A 91 -15.64 -5.43 3.64
N SER A 92 -15.84 -6.07 4.79
CA SER A 92 -15.08 -5.85 6.03
C SER A 92 -13.84 -6.74 6.16
N SER A 93 -13.77 -7.81 5.37
CA SER A 93 -12.69 -8.78 5.44
C SER A 93 -11.44 -8.28 4.72
N VAL A 94 -10.27 -8.76 5.13
CA VAL A 94 -8.98 -8.50 4.46
C VAL A 94 -8.36 -9.82 4.01
N GLN A 95 -7.86 -9.89 2.78
CA GLN A 95 -7.13 -11.05 2.28
C GLN A 95 -5.72 -11.10 2.89
N ALA A 96 -5.48 -12.11 3.74
CA ALA A 96 -4.21 -12.30 4.45
C ALA A 96 -3.26 -13.28 3.75
N SER A 97 -3.78 -14.15 2.89
CA SER A 97 -3.01 -15.01 1.99
C SER A 97 -3.89 -15.41 0.79
N ARG A 98 -3.38 -16.26 -0.11
CA ARG A 98 -4.14 -16.76 -1.28
C ARG A 98 -5.53 -17.24 -0.91
N ASP A 99 -5.63 -18.09 0.12
CA ASP A 99 -6.85 -18.82 0.48
C ASP A 99 -7.42 -18.41 1.85
N LEU A 100 -6.97 -17.27 2.40
CA LEU A 100 -7.39 -16.80 3.72
C LEU A 100 -7.86 -15.35 3.67
N HIS A 101 -9.12 -15.13 4.03
CA HIS A 101 -9.62 -13.84 4.47
C HIS A 101 -9.77 -13.82 5.99
N ILE A 102 -9.62 -12.64 6.58
CA ILE A 102 -9.78 -12.42 8.02
C ILE A 102 -10.73 -11.27 8.29
N GLU A 103 -11.44 -11.35 9.42
CA GLU A 103 -11.98 -10.18 10.10
C GLU A 103 -10.93 -9.65 11.08
N LEU A 104 -10.69 -8.33 11.08
CA LEU A 104 -9.70 -7.71 11.97
C LEU A 104 -10.17 -7.66 13.43
N ASN A 105 -11.49 -7.69 13.65
CA ASN A 105 -12.14 -7.61 14.96
C ASN A 105 -11.72 -6.39 15.82
N CYS A 106 -11.33 -5.29 15.16
CA CYS A 106 -10.92 -4.05 15.82
C CYS A 106 -11.08 -2.84 14.88
N ASP A 107 -10.83 -1.64 15.39
CA ASP A 107 -11.08 -0.38 14.66
C ASP A 107 -10.24 -0.19 13.39
N LEU A 108 -9.22 -1.04 13.15
CA LEU A 108 -8.49 -1.06 11.88
C LEU A 108 -9.40 -1.31 10.67
N VAL A 109 -10.58 -1.89 10.86
CA VAL A 109 -11.61 -2.08 9.82
C VAL A 109 -12.12 -0.76 9.21
N TYR A 110 -11.94 0.37 9.90
CA TYR A 110 -12.34 1.69 9.42
C TYR A 110 -11.23 2.43 8.65
N ILE A 111 -10.13 1.76 8.29
CA ILE A 111 -9.06 2.34 7.47
C ILE A 111 -9.49 2.23 6.01
N ASN A 112 -9.71 3.38 5.38
CA ASN A 112 -10.24 3.47 4.03
C ASN A 112 -9.17 3.27 2.95
N HIS A 113 -9.62 3.22 1.71
CA HIS A 113 -8.74 3.21 0.54
C HIS A 113 -8.16 4.59 0.22
N SER A 114 -6.89 4.63 -0.22
CA SER A 114 -6.35 5.75 -1.00
C SER A 114 -5.36 5.26 -2.06
N CYS A 115 -5.33 5.94 -3.21
CA CYS A 115 -4.32 5.72 -4.25
C CYS A 115 -2.94 6.30 -3.89
N ARG A 116 -2.84 7.09 -2.81
CA ARG A 116 -1.59 7.51 -2.17
C ARG A 116 -1.69 7.23 -0.66
N PRO A 117 -1.55 5.96 -0.26
CA PRO A 117 -1.88 5.52 1.09
C PRO A 117 -0.94 6.10 2.15
N SER A 118 -1.42 6.15 3.39
CA SER A 118 -0.58 6.50 4.56
C SER A 118 -0.05 5.25 5.27
N LEU A 119 -0.65 4.09 5.04
CA LEU A 119 -0.31 2.83 5.67
C LEU A 119 -0.17 1.69 4.65
N VAL A 120 0.53 0.65 5.10
CA VAL A 120 0.68 -0.65 4.45
C VAL A 120 0.19 -1.74 5.40
N PHE A 121 -0.60 -2.66 4.88
CA PHE A 121 -1.05 -3.85 5.58
C PHE A 121 -0.12 -5.01 5.21
N ASP A 122 0.86 -5.30 6.07
CA ASP A 122 1.84 -6.38 5.91
C ASP A 122 1.30 -7.66 6.56
N MET A 123 0.64 -8.49 5.75
CA MET A 123 -0.03 -9.72 6.20
C MET A 123 0.97 -10.84 6.52
N ALA A 124 2.16 -10.82 5.91
CA ALA A 124 3.22 -11.76 6.24
C ALA A 124 3.75 -11.55 7.66
N ARG A 125 3.77 -10.29 8.13
CA ARG A 125 4.20 -9.92 9.49
C ARG A 125 3.07 -9.74 10.50
N TRP A 126 1.82 -9.72 10.04
CA TRP A 126 0.65 -9.34 10.86
C TRP A 126 0.81 -7.92 11.45
N GLU A 127 1.29 -6.99 10.63
CA GLU A 127 1.58 -5.61 11.01
C GLU A 127 0.90 -4.61 10.07
N VAL A 128 0.43 -3.51 10.65
CA VAL A 128 0.10 -2.29 9.91
C VAL A 128 1.27 -1.34 10.07
N ARG A 129 1.85 -0.89 8.96
CA ARG A 129 3.08 -0.09 8.92
C ARG A 129 2.82 1.24 8.25
N VAL A 130 3.57 2.28 8.62
CA VAL A 130 3.57 3.54 7.89
C VAL A 130 4.14 3.30 6.49
N ALA A 131 3.52 3.90 5.48
CA ALA A 131 3.97 3.80 4.09
C ALA A 131 5.47 4.12 3.94
N PRO A 132 6.18 3.44 3.02
CA PRO A 132 7.64 3.57 2.89
C PRO A 132 8.09 4.91 2.31
N ASP A 133 7.21 5.63 1.61
CA ASP A 133 7.49 6.84 0.84
C ASP A 133 7.13 8.13 1.58
N ARG A 134 6.53 8.05 2.78
CA ARG A 134 6.17 9.23 3.59
C ARG A 134 6.09 8.92 5.08
N ASP A 135 6.34 9.95 5.88
CA ASP A 135 6.00 9.93 7.31
C ASP A 135 4.49 10.04 7.51
N LEU A 136 4.02 9.50 8.63
CA LEU A 136 2.66 9.68 9.14
C LEU A 136 2.64 10.82 10.15
N LYS A 137 1.68 11.74 10.02
CA LYS A 137 1.48 12.83 10.97
C LYS A 137 0.20 12.61 11.78
N GLU A 138 0.19 13.14 13.00
CA GLU A 138 -1.05 13.26 13.76
C GLU A 138 -2.08 14.08 12.96
N GLY A 139 -3.32 13.62 12.92
CA GLY A 139 -4.39 14.20 12.11
C GLY A 139 -4.44 13.72 10.66
N ASP A 140 -3.44 12.98 10.17
CA ASP A 140 -3.52 12.35 8.85
C ASP A 140 -4.64 11.30 8.83
N GLU A 141 -5.37 11.21 7.71
CA GLU A 141 -6.26 10.08 7.47
C GLU A 141 -5.46 8.79 7.26
N LEU A 142 -5.87 7.74 7.95
CA LEU A 142 -5.32 6.41 7.84
C LEU A 142 -5.96 5.71 6.65
N THR A 143 -5.15 5.41 5.65
CA THR A 143 -5.59 4.76 4.41
C THR A 143 -4.57 3.75 3.92
N PHE A 144 -5.02 2.72 3.21
CA PHE A 144 -4.13 1.79 2.53
C PHE A 144 -4.58 1.49 1.10
N TRP A 145 -3.68 0.95 0.29
CA TRP A 145 -3.97 0.54 -1.06
C TRP A 145 -4.63 -0.84 -1.05
N TYR A 146 -5.96 -0.92 -1.16
CA TYR A 146 -6.69 -2.20 -1.05
C TYR A 146 -6.14 -3.32 -1.96
N PRO A 147 -5.78 -3.07 -3.24
CA PRO A 147 -5.17 -4.11 -4.08
C PRO A 147 -3.80 -4.63 -3.60
N SER A 148 -3.18 -4.02 -2.58
CA SER A 148 -1.99 -4.60 -1.94
C SER A 148 -2.30 -5.87 -1.14
N THR A 149 -3.54 -6.08 -0.72
CA THR A 149 -4.02 -7.29 -0.05
C THR A 149 -4.99 -8.05 -0.95
N GLU A 150 -5.95 -7.34 -1.56
CA GLU A 150 -7.09 -7.94 -2.26
C GLU A 150 -6.75 -8.28 -3.72
N TRP A 151 -6.76 -9.57 -4.06
CA TRP A 151 -6.75 -10.00 -5.45
C TRP A 151 -8.05 -9.62 -6.17
N LYS A 152 -9.18 -9.82 -5.50
CA LYS A 152 -10.50 -9.47 -5.98
C LYS A 152 -11.29 -8.81 -4.87
N MET A 153 -11.75 -7.59 -5.10
CA MET A 153 -12.63 -6.90 -4.16
C MET A 153 -13.97 -7.62 -4.05
N ALA A 154 -14.47 -7.80 -2.83
CA ALA A 154 -15.83 -8.28 -2.58
C ALA A 154 -16.88 -7.37 -3.24
N GLN A 155 -16.63 -6.05 -3.19
CA GLN A 155 -17.39 -5.02 -3.89
C GLN A 155 -16.44 -3.99 -4.50
N PRO A 156 -16.24 -4.01 -5.82
CA PRO A 156 -15.55 -2.94 -6.53
C PRO A 156 -16.27 -1.59 -6.34
N PHE A 157 -15.51 -0.49 -6.36
CA PHE A 157 -16.05 0.86 -6.11
C PHE A 157 -15.31 1.96 -6.89
N GLU A 158 -15.97 3.10 -7.09
CA GLU A 158 -15.34 4.32 -7.62
C GLU A 158 -14.56 5.04 -6.52
N CYS A 159 -13.25 5.26 -6.73
CA CYS A 159 -12.39 5.86 -5.70
C CYS A 159 -12.63 7.37 -5.54
N GLY A 160 -12.99 7.77 -4.32
CA GLY A 160 -13.16 9.16 -3.91
C GLY A 160 -11.95 9.79 -3.20
N CYS A 161 -10.74 9.22 -3.30
CA CYS A 161 -9.60 9.65 -2.46
C CYS A 161 -9.08 11.08 -2.75
N GLY A 162 -9.41 11.65 -3.92
CA GLY A 162 -9.01 13.01 -4.30
C GLY A 162 -7.53 13.20 -4.64
N GLU A 163 -6.74 12.13 -4.68
CA GLU A 163 -5.32 12.18 -5.02
C GLU A 163 -5.10 12.46 -6.51
N LYS A 164 -4.07 13.24 -6.85
CA LYS A 164 -3.75 13.60 -8.26
C LYS A 164 -3.50 12.38 -9.15
N GLY A 165 -3.00 11.28 -8.56
CA GLY A 165 -2.75 10.01 -9.23
C GLY A 165 -3.85 8.96 -8.99
N CYS A 166 -5.08 9.38 -8.69
CA CYS A 166 -6.19 8.46 -8.46
C CYS A 166 -6.39 7.49 -9.63
N LYS A 167 -6.59 6.21 -9.32
CA LYS A 167 -6.75 5.15 -10.31
C LYS A 167 -8.23 4.92 -10.73
N GLY A 168 -9.16 5.72 -10.21
CA GLY A 168 -10.59 5.61 -10.53
C GLY A 168 -11.22 4.40 -9.85
N THR A 169 -11.70 3.43 -10.62
CA THR A 169 -12.34 2.23 -10.09
C THR A 169 -11.33 1.29 -9.43
N ILE A 170 -11.66 0.78 -8.24
CA ILE A 170 -10.86 -0.20 -7.49
C ILE A 170 -11.59 -1.53 -7.45
N SER A 171 -11.04 -2.56 -8.11
CA SER A 171 -11.63 -3.91 -8.22
C SER A 171 -10.76 -5.04 -7.67
N GLY A 172 -9.54 -4.73 -7.22
CA GLY A 172 -8.56 -5.71 -6.73
C GLY A 172 -7.43 -5.93 -7.74
N ALA A 173 -6.30 -6.50 -7.29
CA ALA A 173 -5.09 -6.60 -8.09
C ALA A 173 -5.27 -7.47 -9.36
N GLY A 174 -6.15 -8.46 -9.31
CA GLY A 174 -6.38 -9.41 -10.40
C GLY A 174 -6.88 -8.77 -11.69
N ASP A 175 -7.55 -7.62 -11.60
CA ASP A 175 -8.10 -6.88 -12.74
C ASP A 175 -7.27 -5.64 -13.14
N MET A 176 -6.17 -5.38 -12.44
CA MET A 176 -5.31 -4.21 -12.68
C MET A 176 -4.07 -4.57 -13.53
N SER A 177 -3.58 -3.57 -14.27
CA SER A 177 -2.33 -3.71 -15.03
C SER A 177 -1.11 -3.79 -14.10
N GLU A 178 -0.10 -4.55 -14.52
CA GLU A 178 1.13 -4.70 -13.74
C GLU A 178 1.91 -3.39 -13.61
N ASP A 179 1.84 -2.51 -14.61
CA ASP A 179 2.47 -1.18 -14.55
C ASP A 179 1.92 -0.35 -13.39
N VAL A 180 0.60 -0.38 -13.17
CA VAL A 180 -0.02 0.34 -12.05
C VAL A 180 0.33 -0.34 -10.74
N LEU A 181 0.26 -1.67 -10.67
CA LEU A 181 0.55 -2.42 -9.44
C LEU A 181 2.02 -2.28 -9.01
N GLY A 182 2.95 -2.15 -9.96
CA GLY A 182 4.37 -1.92 -9.71
C GLY A 182 4.70 -0.57 -9.08
N GLU A 183 3.74 0.37 -9.03
CA GLU A 183 3.88 1.63 -8.29
C GLU A 183 3.67 1.45 -6.77
N TYR A 184 3.16 0.30 -6.32
CA TYR A 184 2.75 0.05 -4.94
C TYR A 184 3.52 -1.09 -4.29
N TRP A 185 3.59 -1.05 -2.96
CA TRP A 185 3.96 -2.23 -2.19
C TRP A 185 2.80 -3.23 -2.20
N LEU A 186 3.10 -4.51 -2.43
CA LEU A 186 2.14 -5.61 -2.48
C LEU A 186 2.50 -6.69 -1.45
N ASN A 187 1.50 -7.39 -0.92
CA ASN A 187 1.75 -8.60 -0.14
C ASN A 187 2.24 -9.73 -1.06
N GLY A 188 3.07 -10.61 -0.51
CA GLY A 188 3.65 -11.73 -1.25
C GLY A 188 2.62 -12.62 -1.94
N HIS A 189 1.45 -12.86 -1.33
CA HIS A 189 0.39 -13.66 -1.98
C HIS A 189 -0.17 -12.99 -3.23
N VAL A 190 -0.21 -11.65 -3.27
CA VAL A 190 -0.63 -10.90 -4.47
C VAL A 190 0.44 -11.03 -5.55
N GLU A 191 1.71 -10.88 -5.20
CA GLU A 191 2.83 -11.05 -6.13
C GLU A 191 2.87 -12.46 -6.75
N GLU A 192 2.65 -13.50 -5.93
CA GLU A 192 2.55 -14.89 -6.37
C GLU A 192 1.41 -15.08 -7.39
N MET A 193 0.22 -14.54 -7.11
CA MET A 193 -0.91 -14.61 -8.02
C MET A 193 -0.69 -13.82 -9.33
N LEU A 194 0.04 -12.70 -9.28
CA LEU A 194 0.46 -11.97 -10.48
C LEU A 194 1.42 -12.80 -11.34
N GLU A 195 2.40 -13.47 -10.72
CA GLU A 195 3.34 -14.32 -11.44
C GLU A 195 2.63 -15.50 -12.13
N GLU A 196 1.67 -16.11 -11.46
CA GLU A 196 0.84 -17.17 -12.05
C GLU A 196 0.00 -16.66 -13.22
N ARG A 197 -0.64 -15.48 -13.08
CA ARG A 197 -1.38 -14.85 -14.18
C ARG A 197 -0.48 -14.63 -15.38
N ARG A 198 0.77 -14.18 -15.17
CA ARG A 198 1.77 -13.99 -16.22
C ARG A 198 2.13 -15.31 -16.91
N LYS A 199 2.33 -16.39 -16.15
CA LYS A 199 2.63 -17.73 -16.69
C LYS A 199 1.45 -18.33 -17.47
N ASN A 200 0.22 -18.06 -17.06
CA ASN A 200 -0.99 -18.59 -17.70
C ASN A 200 -1.40 -17.78 -18.94
N GLY A 201 -0.94 -16.53 -19.06
CA GLY A 201 -1.17 -15.67 -20.22
C GLY A 201 -0.03 -15.63 -21.24
N ALA A 202 1.11 -16.28 -20.96
CA ALA A 202 2.25 -16.44 -21.85
C ALA A 202 2.16 -17.75 -22.65
#